data_AF-A0AAV3I7M3-F1
#
_entry.id   AF-A0AAV3I7M3-F1
#
_cell.length_a   1.000
_cell.length_b   1.000
_cell.length_c   1.000
_cell.angle_alpha   90.00
_cell.angle_beta   90.00
_cell.angle_gamma   90.00
#
_symmetry.space_group_name_H-M   'P 1'
#
loop_
_entity.id
_entity.type
_entity.pdbx_description
1 polymer ?
#
loop_
_entity_poly.entity_id
_entity_poly.type
_entity_poly.pdbx_seq_one_letter_code
_entity_poly.pdbx_strand_id
1 'polypeptide(L)'
;MSEIKSLVTAEAVKDVLRSEEVRSALKQQLRQNLEARLDAEVDAILDELLGGPAAPEPEDGAGDSAVSDGVVSQPDGSSEPQPGGEMMM
;
A
#
# COMPACT_ATOMS: atom_id res chain seq x y z
N MET A 1 36.04 -35.06 -38.38
CA MET A 1 34.90 -34.92 -37.47
C MET A 1 34.42 -33.48 -37.62
N SER A 2 33.29 -33.25 -38.28
CA SER A 2 32.78 -31.88 -38.50
C SER A 2 31.97 -31.46 -37.28
N GLU A 3 32.53 -30.57 -36.48
CA GLU A 3 31.80 -29.84 -35.44
C GLU A 3 30.84 -28.86 -36.13
N ILE A 4 29.64 -29.32 -36.47
CA ILE A 4 28.55 -28.42 -36.85
C ILE A 4 28.14 -27.72 -35.55
N LYS A 5 28.72 -26.53 -35.30
CA LYS A 5 28.15 -25.58 -34.35
C LYS A 5 26.72 -25.32 -34.81
N SER A 6 25.77 -25.95 -34.11
CA SER A 6 24.34 -25.73 -34.29
C SER A 6 24.10 -24.22 -34.26
N LEU A 7 23.84 -23.63 -35.43
CA LEU A 7 23.45 -22.24 -35.53
C LEU A 7 22.06 -22.16 -34.89
N VAL A 8 22.02 -21.64 -33.66
CA VAL A 8 20.77 -21.28 -32.99
C VAL A 8 20.08 -20.26 -33.87
N THR A 9 19.14 -20.71 -34.69
CA THR A 9 18.38 -19.85 -35.58
C THR A 9 17.41 -19.01 -34.75
N ALA A 10 17.16 -17.77 -35.17
CA ALA A 10 16.22 -16.88 -34.48
C ALA A 10 14.80 -17.48 -34.38
N GLU A 11 14.47 -18.45 -35.24
CA GLU A 11 13.24 -19.25 -35.19
C GLU A 11 13.23 -20.22 -34.00
N ALA A 12 14.31 -20.98 -33.79
CA ALA A 12 14.42 -21.89 -32.65
C ALA A 12 14.35 -21.14 -31.30
N VAL A 13 14.88 -19.92 -31.22
CA VAL A 13 14.74 -19.07 -30.04
C VAL A 13 13.29 -18.63 -29.82
N LYS A 14 12.55 -18.30 -30.89
CA LYS A 14 11.15 -17.89 -30.79
C LYS A 14 10.26 -19.02 -30.29
N ASP A 15 10.53 -20.25 -30.70
CA ASP A 15 9.76 -21.42 -30.23
C ASP A 15 10.02 -21.72 -28.75
N VAL A 16 11.28 -21.58 -28.30
CA VAL A 16 11.60 -21.67 -26.86
C VAL A 16 10.90 -20.56 -26.07
N LEU A 17 10.89 -19.32 -26.56
CA LEU A 17 10.18 -18.21 -25.91
C LEU A 17 8.65 -18.38 -25.88
N ARG A 18 8.09 -19.12 -26.83
CA ARG A 18 6.66 -19.48 -26.85
C ARG A 18 6.32 -20.67 -25.95
N SER A 19 7.33 -21.37 -25.43
CA SER A 19 7.14 -22.54 -24.59
C SER A 19 6.42 -22.18 -23.30
N GLU A 20 5.59 -23.11 -22.80
CA GLU A 20 4.76 -22.87 -21.62
C GLU A 20 5.61 -22.59 -20.37
N GLU A 21 6.75 -23.26 -20.24
CA GLU A 21 7.72 -23.04 -19.15
C GLU A 21 8.23 -21.60 -19.12
N VAL A 22 8.67 -21.06 -20.27
CA VAL A 22 9.14 -19.67 -20.37
C VAL A 22 8.00 -18.69 -20.12
N ARG A 23 6.80 -18.96 -20.64
CA ARG A 23 5.62 -18.12 -20.37
C ARG A 23 5.22 -18.15 -18.89
N SER A 24 5.35 -19.30 -18.23
CA SER A 24 5.06 -19.46 -16.80
C SER A 24 6.07 -18.70 -15.95
N ALA A 25 7.37 -18.88 -16.22
CA ALA A 25 8.45 -18.16 -15.56
C ALA A 25 8.31 -16.64 -15.73
N LEU A 26 8.01 -16.18 -16.95
CA LEU A 26 7.80 -14.75 -17.22
C LEU A 26 6.58 -14.20 -16.48
N LYS A 27 5.47 -14.96 -16.42
CA LYS A 27 4.29 -14.56 -15.63
C LYS A 27 4.60 -14.50 -14.14
N GLN A 28 5.36 -15.45 -13.62
CA GLN A 28 5.74 -15.48 -12.22
C GLN A 28 6.65 -14.29 -11.86
N GLN A 29 7.66 -14.02 -12.68
CA GLN A 29 8.54 -12.87 -12.51
C GLN A 29 7.77 -11.54 -12.61
N LEU A 30 6.83 -11.44 -13.55
CA LEU A 30 5.98 -10.26 -13.70
C LEU A 30 5.11 -10.05 -12.45
N ARG A 31 4.49 -11.10 -11.90
CA ARG A 31 3.70 -11.01 -10.67
C ARG A 31 4.54 -10.50 -9.51
N GLN A 32 5.71 -11.10 -9.28
CA GLN A 32 6.62 -10.69 -8.21
C GLN A 32 7.07 -9.24 -8.36
N ASN A 33 7.36 -8.80 -9.60
CA ASN A 33 7.76 -7.41 -9.84
C ASN A 33 6.62 -6.42 -9.57
N LEU A 34 5.40 -6.76 -9.97
CA LEU A 34 4.24 -5.92 -9.72
C LEU A 34 3.89 -5.88 -8.22
N GLU A 35 3.95 -7.02 -7.53
CA GLU A 35 3.71 -7.12 -6.09
C GLU A 35 4.70 -6.25 -5.32
N ALA A 36 6.00 -6.39 -5.55
CA ALA A 36 7.01 -5.56 -4.89
C ALA A 36 6.85 -4.06 -5.15
N ARG A 37 6.37 -3.68 -6.34
CA ARG A 37 6.09 -2.28 -6.67
C ARG A 37 4.81 -1.77 -6.00
N LEU A 38 3.79 -2.61 -5.91
CA LEU A 38 2.56 -2.27 -5.23
C LEU A 38 2.79 -2.12 -3.73
N ASP A 39 3.55 -3.02 -3.11
CA ASP A 39 3.90 -2.93 -1.69
C ASP A 39 4.62 -1.62 -1.39
N ALA A 40 5.64 -1.27 -2.18
CA ALA A 40 6.36 -0.01 -2.02
C ALA A 40 5.48 1.23 -2.23
N GLU A 41 4.56 1.19 -3.18
CA GLU A 41 3.60 2.29 -3.43
C GLU A 41 2.60 2.42 -2.27
N VAL A 42 2.12 1.29 -1.75
CA VAL A 42 1.22 1.27 -0.59
C VAL A 42 1.93 1.86 0.63
N ASP A 43 3.18 1.46 0.89
CA ASP A 43 3.99 2.01 1.99
C ASP A 43 4.17 3.53 1.82
N ALA A 44 4.49 3.99 0.60
CA ALA A 44 4.64 5.42 0.33
C ALA A 44 3.34 6.21 0.54
N ILE A 45 2.20 5.67 0.13
CA ILE A 45 0.88 6.30 0.34
C ILE A 45 0.52 6.29 1.83
N LEU A 46 0.82 5.20 2.55
CA LEU A 46 0.60 5.14 4.00
C LEU A 46 1.46 6.17 4.71
N ASP A 47 2.74 6.30 4.37
CA ASP A 47 3.62 7.35 4.89
C ASP A 47 3.05 8.74 4.60
N GLU A 48 2.55 9.01 3.40
CA GLU A 48 1.90 10.29 3.08
C GLU A 48 0.67 10.56 3.94
N LEU A 49 -0.23 9.57 4.08
CA LEU A 49 -1.49 9.69 4.82
C LEU A 49 -1.29 9.80 6.34
N LEU A 50 -0.31 9.08 6.89
CA LEU A 50 0.02 9.10 8.31
C LEU A 50 0.88 10.32 8.69
N GLY A 51 1.35 11.09 7.70
CA GLY A 51 2.40 12.09 7.87
C GLY A 51 3.72 11.37 8.07
N GLY A 52 4.54 11.31 7.02
CA GLY A 52 5.74 10.47 6.94
C GLY A 52 6.65 10.63 8.17
N PRO A 53 7.51 9.63 8.47
CA PRO A 53 8.23 9.56 9.73
C PRO A 53 8.79 10.93 10.06
N ALA A 54 8.32 11.52 11.15
CA ALA A 54 8.86 12.76 11.65
C ALA A 54 10.37 12.54 11.72
N ALA A 55 11.11 13.17 10.81
CA ALA A 55 12.55 13.28 10.96
C ALA A 55 12.75 13.75 12.41
N PRO A 56 13.66 13.13 13.19
CA PRO A 56 13.81 13.50 14.59
C PRO A 56 13.96 15.00 14.63
N GLU A 57 12.93 15.68 15.16
CA GLU A 57 13.00 17.12 15.35
C GLU A 57 14.28 17.34 16.15
N PRO A 58 15.13 18.31 15.77
CA PRO A 58 16.27 18.64 16.62
C PRO A 58 15.69 18.86 18.01
N GLU A 59 16.20 18.13 19.01
CA GLU A 59 15.82 18.33 20.40
C GLU A 59 16.21 19.76 20.77
N ASP A 60 15.32 20.72 20.52
CA ASP A 60 15.39 22.06 21.06
C ASP A 60 15.05 21.92 22.53
N GLY A 61 16.08 21.60 23.30
CA GLY A 61 16.07 21.66 24.74
C GLY A 61 15.79 23.08 25.21
N ALA A 62 14.53 23.39 25.48
CA ALA A 62 14.04 24.38 26.44
C ALA A 62 12.51 24.33 26.38
N GLY A 63 11.85 23.54 27.23
CA GLY A 63 11.42 24.06 28.52
C GLY A 63 10.42 25.19 28.37
N ASP A 64 9.12 24.87 28.33
CA ASP A 64 8.19 25.48 29.27
C ASP A 64 6.91 24.66 29.40
N SER A 65 6.44 24.58 30.63
CA SER A 65 5.29 23.84 31.07
C SER A 65 4.05 24.69 30.80
N ALA A 66 3.21 24.33 29.83
CA ALA A 66 1.85 24.83 29.74
C ALA A 66 0.89 23.65 29.62
N VAL A 67 0.38 23.24 30.77
CA VAL A 67 -0.81 22.40 30.89
C VAL A 67 -1.95 23.17 30.20
N SER A 68 -2.36 22.75 29.02
CA SER A 68 -3.62 23.22 28.43
C SER A 68 -4.76 22.49 29.11
N ASP A 69 -5.13 22.99 30.28
CA ASP A 69 -6.43 22.78 30.89
C ASP A 69 -7.47 23.58 30.09
N GLY A 70 -8.58 22.94 29.69
CA GLY A 70 -9.78 23.66 29.27
C GLY A 70 -10.28 23.39 27.85
N VAL A 71 -10.96 22.25 27.67
CA VAL A 71 -12.39 22.14 27.30
C VAL A 71 -12.62 20.85 26.52
N VAL A 72 -13.26 19.88 27.17
CA VAL A 72 -13.91 18.79 26.45
C VAL A 72 -15.10 19.42 25.73
N SER A 73 -15.01 19.59 24.41
CA SER A 73 -16.22 19.88 23.63
C SER A 73 -17.09 18.64 23.69
N GLN A 74 -18.09 18.65 24.57
CA GLN A 74 -19.21 17.71 24.49
C GLN A 74 -19.77 17.79 23.06
N PRO A 75 -20.02 16.67 22.37
CA PRO A 75 -20.83 16.71 21.17
C PRO A 75 -22.24 17.12 21.58
N ASP A 76 -22.66 18.30 21.14
CA ASP A 76 -24.02 18.81 21.25
C ASP A 76 -25.02 17.73 20.83
N GLY A 77 -25.94 17.44 21.75
CA GLY A 77 -27.05 16.53 21.54
C GLY A 77 -27.91 16.97 20.37
N SER A 78 -27.78 16.27 19.25
CA SER A 78 -28.79 16.27 18.19
C SER A 78 -29.88 15.27 18.58
N SER A 79 -30.94 15.84 19.16
CA SER A 79 -32.30 15.34 19.34
C SER A 79 -32.63 13.99 18.69
N GLU A 80 -32.82 12.94 19.50
CA GLU A 80 -33.71 11.83 19.14
C GLU A 80 -35.16 12.36 19.07
N PRO A 81 -35.91 12.12 17.98
CA PRO A 81 -37.35 12.36 18.02
C PRO A 81 -37.99 11.32 18.94
N GLN A 82 -38.62 11.77 20.03
CA GLN A 82 -39.47 10.93 20.86
C GLN A 82 -40.54 10.28 19.98
N PRO A 83 -40.71 8.94 19.96
CA PRO A 83 -41.87 8.33 19.31
C PRO A 83 -43.10 8.69 20.16
N GLY A 84 -43.79 9.75 19.77
CA GLY A 84 -45.13 10.05 20.22
C GLY A 84 -46.09 9.07 19.57
N GLY A 85 -46.44 7.99 20.27
CA GLY A 85 -47.48 7.07 19.83
C GLY A 85 -47.65 5.90 20.78
N GLU A 86 -48.86 5.80 21.33
CA GLU A 86 -49.45 4.60 21.96
C GLU A 86 -49.09 4.31 23.43
N MET A 87 -49.81 4.97 24.35
CA MET A 87 -50.30 4.35 25.59
C MET A 87 -51.51 5.16 26.12
N MET A 88 -52.73 4.84 25.67
CA MET A 88 -53.99 4.89 26.46
C MET A 88 -55.20 4.58 25.58
N MET A 89 -55.68 3.33 25.67
CA MET A 89 -57.09 2.92 25.86
C MET A 89 -57.08 1.50 26.42
#